data_AF-A0A6L6QDM8-F1
#
_entry.id   AF-A0A6L6QDM8-F1
#
_cell.length_a   1.000
_cell.length_b   1.000
_cell.length_c   1.000
_cell.angle_alpha   90.00
_cell.angle_beta   90.00
_cell.angle_gamma   90.00
#
_symmetry.space_group_name_H-M   'P 1'
#
loop_
_entity.id
_entity.type
_entity.pdbx_description
1 polymer ?
#
loop_
_entity_poly.entity_id
_entity_poly.type
_entity_poly.pdbx_seq_one_letter_code
_entity_poly.pdbx_strand_id
1 'polypeptide(L)'
;MLISFSYKVVAVALMATFTSVSQAQEVGSLWQLHVQDLKRVTKVEATIRFANDADAESCMAGKWSKIVVEATAVKDEKFFPLAEPLAYKVNQGEVTLGRTQVCDGYLFLSGKSDASDIQGAFNAVSIMGIQRLGYFSLKRVR
;
A
#
# COMPACT_ATOMS: atom_id res chain seq x y z
N MET A 1 -68.37 21.62 -6.88
CA MET A 1 -68.29 20.17 -6.62
C MET A 1 -67.41 19.56 -7.71
N LEU A 2 -66.22 19.06 -7.33
CA LEU A 2 -65.25 18.18 -8.04
C LEU A 2 -64.63 18.73 -9.35
N ILE A 3 -63.41 19.30 -9.34
CA ILE A 3 -62.05 18.67 -9.36
C ILE A 3 -61.88 17.60 -10.46
N SER A 4 -60.97 17.86 -11.42
CA SER A 4 -59.88 16.95 -11.80
C SER A 4 -58.94 17.59 -12.85
N PHE A 5 -57.88 18.24 -12.38
CA PHE A 5 -56.71 18.57 -13.18
C PHE A 5 -55.80 17.33 -13.24
N SER A 6 -55.73 16.64 -14.38
CA SER A 6 -54.79 15.53 -14.59
C SER A 6 -53.40 16.09 -14.93
N TYR A 7 -52.58 16.35 -13.90
CA TYR A 7 -51.15 16.60 -14.07
C TYR A 7 -50.44 15.29 -14.41
N LYS A 8 -49.99 15.14 -15.67
CA LYS A 8 -49.02 14.10 -16.03
C LYS A 8 -47.64 14.53 -15.52
N VAL A 9 -47.26 14.02 -14.35
CA VAL A 9 -45.91 14.16 -13.81
C VAL A 9 -44.98 13.26 -14.63
N VAL A 10 -44.18 13.85 -15.50
CA VAL A 10 -43.06 13.16 -16.18
C VAL A 10 -41.88 13.18 -15.21
N ALA A 11 -41.67 12.06 -14.52
CA ALA A 11 -40.49 11.85 -13.68
C ALA A 11 -39.29 11.53 -14.57
N VAL A 12 -38.38 12.50 -14.73
CA VAL A 12 -37.08 12.29 -15.39
C VAL A 12 -36.12 11.71 -14.36
N ALA A 13 -35.86 10.41 -14.44
CA ALA A 13 -34.87 9.74 -13.61
C ALA A 13 -33.45 10.09 -14.10
N LEU A 14 -32.76 11.00 -13.40
CA LEU A 14 -31.33 11.24 -13.59
C LEU A 14 -30.54 10.05 -13.02
N MET A 15 -30.06 9.16 -13.89
CA MET A 15 -29.06 8.16 -13.52
C MET A 15 -27.70 8.84 -13.42
N ALA A 16 -27.29 9.19 -12.20
CA ALA A 16 -25.93 9.62 -11.92
C ALA A 16 -25.00 8.40 -12.07
N THR A 17 -24.31 8.30 -13.20
CA THR A 17 -23.22 7.34 -13.40
C THR A 17 -22.04 7.79 -12.54
N PHE A 18 -21.85 7.14 -11.38
CA PHE A 18 -20.63 7.25 -10.60
C PHE A 18 -19.48 6.60 -11.39
N THR A 19 -18.70 7.42 -12.10
CA THR A 19 -17.42 6.97 -12.65
C THR A 19 -16.44 6.81 -11.49
N SER A 20 -16.21 5.56 -11.08
CA SER A 20 -15.11 5.21 -10.19
C SER A 20 -13.80 5.50 -10.93
N VAL A 21 -13.13 6.60 -10.56
CA VAL A 21 -11.74 6.84 -10.97
C VAL A 21 -10.91 5.77 -10.29
N SER A 22 -10.57 4.72 -11.03
CA SER A 22 -9.50 3.81 -10.64
C SER A 22 -8.20 4.59 -10.79
N GLN A 23 -7.62 5.03 -9.67
CA GLN A 23 -6.26 5.55 -9.67
C GLN A 23 -5.34 4.38 -10.02
N ALA A 24 -5.04 4.25 -11.32
CA ALA A 24 -3.91 3.47 -11.78
C ALA A 24 -2.66 4.10 -11.17
N GLN A 25 -2.12 3.44 -10.15
CA GLN A 25 -0.87 3.82 -9.52
C GLN A 25 0.21 3.77 -10.62
N GLU A 26 0.65 4.96 -11.04
CA GLU A 26 1.48 5.16 -12.22
C GLU A 26 2.72 4.26 -12.17
N VAL A 27 2.70 3.26 -13.06
CA VAL A 27 3.69 2.18 -13.13
C VAL A 27 5.06 2.81 -13.39
N GLY A 28 6.02 2.58 -12.49
CA GLY A 28 7.39 3.09 -12.64
C GLY A 28 7.73 4.36 -11.85
N SER A 29 6.77 4.95 -11.13
CA SER A 29 7.08 6.04 -10.19
C SER A 29 8.06 5.59 -9.10
N LEU A 30 9.06 6.44 -8.81
CA LEU A 30 10.00 6.24 -7.70
C LEU A 30 9.36 6.68 -6.39
N TRP A 31 9.64 5.96 -5.32
CA TRP A 31 9.10 6.22 -3.99
C TRP A 31 10.22 6.24 -2.97
N GLN A 32 10.18 7.23 -2.07
CA GLN A 32 11.07 7.30 -0.93
C GLN A 32 10.41 6.59 0.25
N LEU A 33 11.01 5.47 0.64
CA LEU A 33 10.64 4.64 1.78
C LEU A 33 11.38 5.14 3.02
N HIS A 34 10.61 5.43 4.07
CA HIS A 34 11.13 5.61 5.42
C HIS A 34 10.52 4.56 6.35
N VAL A 35 11.35 3.88 7.13
CA VAL A 35 10.91 2.99 8.21
C VAL A 35 11.46 3.51 9.53
N GLN A 36 10.58 3.68 10.49
CA GLN A 36 10.86 4.30 11.78
C GLN A 36 10.51 3.33 12.92
N ASP A 37 11.24 3.43 14.02
CA ASP A 37 10.88 2.71 15.25
C ASP A 37 9.66 3.34 15.97
N LEU A 38 9.26 2.74 17.09
CA LEU A 38 8.14 3.24 17.92
C LEU A 38 8.35 4.66 18.46
N LYS A 39 9.61 5.14 18.51
CA LYS A 39 9.97 6.50 18.93
C LYS A 39 10.04 7.48 17.75
N ARG A 40 9.66 7.04 16.54
CA ARG A 40 9.72 7.79 15.27
C ARG A 40 11.14 8.16 14.83
N VAL A 41 12.14 7.42 15.28
CA VAL A 41 13.52 7.56 14.77
C VAL A 41 13.62 6.76 13.48
N THR A 42 14.04 7.41 12.38
CA THR A 42 14.29 6.74 11.10
C THR A 42 15.43 5.74 11.23
N LYS A 43 15.14 4.49 10.89
CA LYS A 43 16.09 3.36 10.91
C LYS A 43 16.45 2.88 9.52
N VAL A 44 15.54 3.04 8.56
CA VAL A 44 15.76 2.68 7.17
C VAL A 44 15.22 3.78 6.26
N GLU A 45 16.02 4.14 5.27
CA GLU A 45 15.67 5.05 4.19
C GLU A 45 16.15 4.49 2.85
N ALA A 46 15.24 4.38 1.89
CA ALA A 46 15.53 3.86 0.56
C ALA A 46 14.67 4.51 -0.51
N THR A 47 15.17 4.52 -1.74
CA THR A 47 14.36 4.77 -2.93
C THR A 47 13.97 3.43 -3.55
N ILE A 48 12.68 3.24 -3.77
CA ILE A 48 12.12 2.01 -4.33
C ILE A 48 11.25 2.30 -5.55
N ARG A 49 10.96 1.26 -6.32
CA ARG A 49 10.03 1.30 -7.45
C ARG A 49 9.14 0.07 -7.45
N PHE A 50 7.84 0.29 -7.68
CA PHE A 50 6.88 -0.80 -7.86
C PHE A 50 6.97 -1.37 -9.29
N ALA A 51 7.18 -2.67 -9.41
CA ALA A 51 7.21 -3.39 -10.69
C ALA A 51 5.89 -4.15 -10.89
N ASN A 52 4.87 -3.44 -11.40
CA ASN A 52 3.48 -3.93 -11.50
C ASN A 52 3.30 -5.25 -12.27
N ASP A 53 4.24 -5.63 -13.15
CA ASP A 53 4.13 -6.81 -14.02
C ASP A 53 5.10 -7.95 -13.67
N ALA A 54 5.79 -7.86 -12.53
CA ALA A 54 6.70 -8.90 -12.09
C ALA A 54 6.11 -9.65 -10.91
N ASP A 55 5.53 -10.84 -11.16
CA ASP A 55 5.06 -11.73 -10.11
C ASP A 55 6.22 -12.07 -9.15
N ALA A 56 5.91 -12.04 -7.85
CA ALA A 56 6.83 -12.38 -6.78
C ALA A 56 6.27 -13.54 -5.95
N GLU A 57 7.12 -14.50 -5.62
CA GLU A 57 6.78 -15.48 -4.59
C GLU A 57 6.70 -14.76 -3.24
N SER A 58 5.76 -15.16 -2.39
CA SER A 58 5.69 -14.71 -1.01
C SER A 58 5.21 -15.85 -0.15
N CYS A 59 5.82 -15.97 1.03
CA CYS A 59 5.33 -16.82 2.09
C CYS A 59 3.92 -16.41 2.58
N MET A 60 3.51 -15.17 2.33
CA MET A 60 2.17 -14.68 2.68
C MET A 60 1.19 -14.91 1.54
N ALA A 61 -0.02 -15.38 1.87
CA ALA A 61 -1.07 -15.58 0.89
C ALA A 61 -1.41 -14.30 0.10
N GLY A 62 -1.79 -14.51 -1.16
CA GLY A 62 -2.20 -13.46 -2.10
C GLY A 62 -1.31 -13.40 -3.34
N LYS A 63 -1.66 -12.50 -4.27
CA LYS A 63 -0.82 -12.18 -5.43
C LYS A 63 0.11 -11.02 -5.06
N TRP A 64 1.41 -11.25 -5.24
CA TRP A 64 2.44 -10.28 -4.91
C TRP A 64 3.21 -9.88 -6.17
N SER A 65 3.60 -8.61 -6.22
CA SER A 65 4.39 -8.02 -7.29
C SER A 65 5.73 -7.52 -6.72
N LYS A 66 6.79 -7.52 -7.53
CA LYS A 66 8.15 -7.17 -7.07
C LYS A 66 8.30 -5.69 -6.75
N ILE A 67 9.15 -5.40 -5.78
CA ILE A 67 9.70 -4.07 -5.53
C ILE A 67 11.18 -4.08 -5.91
N VAL A 68 11.61 -3.05 -6.63
CA VAL A 68 13.03 -2.81 -6.90
C VAL A 68 13.53 -1.77 -5.90
N VAL A 69 14.62 -2.07 -5.19
CA VAL A 69 15.33 -1.10 -4.36
C VAL A 69 16.39 -0.43 -5.23
N GLU A 70 16.19 0.84 -5.55
CA GLU A 70 17.06 1.61 -6.46
C GLU A 70 18.23 2.26 -5.71
N ALA A 71 18.00 2.73 -4.49
CA ALA A 71 19.03 3.34 -3.65
C ALA A 71 18.72 3.17 -2.16
N THR A 72 19.76 3.24 -1.31
CA THR A 72 19.65 3.22 0.16
C THR A 72 20.46 4.34 0.77
N ALA A 73 19.89 5.09 1.72
CA ALA A 73 20.56 6.19 2.40
C ALA A 73 20.85 5.88 3.88
N VAL A 74 19.91 5.26 4.58
CA VAL A 74 20.06 4.83 5.99
C VAL A 74 19.66 3.36 6.08
N LYS A 75 20.45 2.55 6.78
CA LYS A 75 20.24 1.11 6.83
C LYS A 75 20.59 0.50 8.19
N ASP A 76 19.58 0.25 9.00
CA ASP A 76 19.66 -0.72 10.08
C ASP A 76 19.11 -2.07 9.58
N GLU A 77 20.01 -2.91 9.04
CA GLU A 77 19.67 -4.22 8.45
C GLU A 77 19.01 -5.17 9.44
N LYS A 78 19.27 -5.00 10.74
CA LYS A 78 18.64 -5.82 11.77
C LYS A 78 17.21 -5.38 12.03
N PHE A 79 16.90 -4.12 11.79
CA PHE A 79 15.56 -3.56 11.99
C PHE A 79 14.63 -3.84 10.82
N PHE A 80 15.06 -3.53 9.60
CA PHE A 80 14.30 -3.87 8.39
C PHE A 80 15.28 -4.16 7.23
N PRO A 81 15.54 -5.45 6.92
CA PRO A 81 16.56 -5.81 5.95
C PRO A 81 16.10 -5.48 4.53
N LEU A 82 16.95 -4.76 3.79
CA LEU A 82 16.71 -4.43 2.38
C LEU A 82 17.60 -5.24 1.43
N ALA A 83 18.51 -6.06 1.96
CA ALA A 83 19.33 -6.97 1.15
C ALA A 83 18.51 -8.10 0.51
N GLU A 84 17.31 -8.38 1.03
CA GLU A 84 16.42 -9.41 0.52
C GLU A 84 15.37 -8.84 -0.43
N PRO A 85 14.87 -9.64 -1.39
CA PRO A 85 13.86 -9.17 -2.32
C PRO A 85 12.56 -8.80 -1.59
N LEU A 86 12.14 -7.54 -1.78
CA LEU A 86 10.86 -7.04 -1.32
C LEU A 86 9.78 -7.27 -2.38
N ALA A 87 8.57 -7.53 -1.92
CA ALA A 87 7.38 -7.54 -2.75
C ALA A 87 6.27 -6.72 -2.09
N TYR A 88 5.27 -6.36 -2.89
CA TYR A 88 4.06 -5.71 -2.42
C TYR A 88 2.81 -6.42 -2.92
N LYS A 89 1.73 -6.24 -2.19
CA LYS A 89 0.37 -6.51 -2.64
C LYS A 89 -0.51 -5.30 -2.36
N VAL A 90 -1.51 -5.12 -3.19
CA VAL A 90 -2.56 -4.12 -2.99
C VAL A 90 -3.87 -4.86 -2.78
N ASN A 91 -4.54 -4.62 -1.65
CA ASN A 91 -5.84 -5.18 -1.36
C ASN A 91 -6.75 -4.10 -0.76
N GLN A 92 -7.91 -3.85 -1.39
CA GLN A 92 -8.89 -2.86 -0.92
C GLN A 92 -8.29 -1.46 -0.62
N GLY A 93 -7.31 -1.03 -1.41
CA GLY A 93 -6.63 0.28 -1.25
C GLY A 93 -5.57 0.32 -0.13
N GLU A 94 -5.32 -0.79 0.55
CA GLU A 94 -4.18 -0.96 1.44
C GLU A 94 -3.01 -1.58 0.68
N VAL A 95 -1.84 -0.97 0.81
CA VAL A 95 -0.59 -1.46 0.25
C VAL A 95 0.17 -2.16 1.37
N THR A 96 0.57 -3.42 1.13
CA THR A 96 1.41 -4.19 2.04
C THR A 96 2.73 -4.50 1.36
N LEU A 97 3.86 -4.15 1.99
CA LEU A 97 5.20 -4.52 1.56
C LEU A 97 5.74 -5.58 2.51
N GLY A 98 6.41 -6.60 1.97
CA GLY A 98 6.98 -7.68 2.78
C GLY A 98 8.15 -8.36 2.10
N ARG A 99 8.89 -9.13 2.89
CA ARG A 99 9.94 -10.02 2.42
C ARG A 99 9.33 -11.23 1.72
N THR A 100 10.02 -11.73 0.71
CA THR A 100 9.54 -12.83 -0.13
C THR A 100 10.14 -14.19 0.25
N GLN A 101 11.40 -14.22 0.65
CA GLN A 101 12.19 -15.45 0.78
C GLN A 101 12.29 -16.00 2.22
N VAL A 102 12.02 -15.19 3.25
CA VAL A 102 12.15 -15.61 4.64
C VAL A 102 10.77 -15.67 5.29
N CYS A 103 10.39 -16.87 5.73
CA CYS A 103 9.08 -17.16 6.31
C CYS A 103 9.07 -17.24 7.85
N ASP A 104 10.21 -17.02 8.51
CA ASP A 104 10.37 -17.12 9.95
C ASP A 104 10.08 -15.78 10.65
N GLY A 105 8.79 -15.51 10.86
CA GLY A 105 8.32 -14.25 11.45
C GLY A 105 8.18 -13.16 10.39
N TYR A 106 6.94 -12.88 10.01
CA TYR A 106 6.68 -11.99 8.87
C TYR A 106 6.82 -10.54 9.31
N LEU A 107 7.92 -9.92 8.89
CA LEU A 107 8.07 -8.46 8.91
C LEU A 107 7.37 -7.87 7.70
N PHE A 108 6.44 -6.95 7.92
CA PHE A 108 5.70 -6.29 6.85
C PHE A 108 5.35 -4.85 7.17
N LEU A 109 5.25 -4.03 6.13
CA LEU A 109 4.80 -2.65 6.18
C LEU A 109 3.39 -2.61 5.58
N SER A 110 2.40 -2.07 6.27
CA SER A 110 1.04 -1.96 5.70
C SER A 110 0.39 -0.62 6.01
N GLY A 111 -0.16 0.01 4.97
CA GLY A 111 -0.72 1.35 5.05
C GLY A 111 -1.67 1.64 3.92
N LYS A 112 -2.57 2.61 4.14
CA LYS A 112 -3.50 3.07 3.11
C LYS A 112 -2.78 4.03 2.16
N SER A 113 -3.05 3.89 0.87
CA SER A 113 -2.55 4.84 -0.12
C SER A 113 -3.43 6.07 -0.15
N ASP A 114 -2.84 7.25 0.00
CA ASP A 114 -3.33 8.46 -0.65
C ASP A 114 -2.63 8.63 -1.99
N ALA A 115 -3.08 9.58 -2.82
CA ALA A 115 -2.62 9.74 -4.21
C ALA A 115 -1.09 9.88 -4.35
N SER A 116 -0.37 10.32 -3.32
CA SER A 116 1.07 10.62 -3.36
C SER A 116 1.88 10.19 -2.13
N ASP A 117 1.20 9.79 -1.06
CA ASP A 117 1.79 9.36 0.20
C ASP A 117 1.08 8.09 0.69
N ILE A 118 1.86 7.15 1.23
CA ILE A 118 1.35 5.95 1.88
C ILE A 118 1.95 5.94 3.27
N GLN A 119 1.12 6.00 4.29
CA GLN A 119 1.57 5.95 5.68
C GLN A 119 0.94 4.75 6.38
N GLY A 120 1.69 4.13 7.27
CA GLY A 120 1.17 3.00 8.00
C GLY A 120 2.12 2.45 9.05
N ALA A 121 1.92 1.16 9.35
CA ALA A 121 2.61 0.48 10.42
C ALA A 121 3.68 -0.47 9.88
N PHE A 122 4.77 -0.58 10.63
CA PHE A 122 5.72 -1.67 10.52
C PHE A 122 5.38 -2.72 11.58
N ASN A 123 5.07 -3.94 11.16
CA ASN A 123 4.57 -5.01 12.01
C ASN A 123 5.38 -6.30 11.84
N ALA A 124 5.34 -7.14 12.88
CA ALA A 124 5.78 -8.52 12.87
C ALA A 124 4.60 -9.46 13.11
N VAL A 125 4.47 -10.52 12.32
CA VAL A 125 3.57 -11.65 12.61
C VAL A 125 4.36 -12.75 13.30
N SER A 126 3.82 -13.26 14.40
CA SER A 126 4.32 -14.43 15.10
C SER A 126 3.16 -15.36 15.48
N ILE A 127 3.48 -16.53 16.05
CA ILE A 127 2.47 -17.45 16.61
C ILE A 127 1.61 -16.76 17.68
N MET A 128 2.15 -15.74 18.36
CA MET A 128 1.48 -14.99 19.42
C MET A 128 0.61 -13.84 18.88
N GLY A 129 0.55 -13.65 17.56
CA GLY A 129 -0.23 -12.60 16.90
C GLY A 129 0.64 -11.53 16.23
N ILE A 130 0.03 -10.38 15.95
CA ILE A 130 0.66 -9.25 15.26
C ILE A 130 1.17 -8.24 16.29
N GLN A 131 2.45 -7.91 16.20
CA GLN A 131 3.09 -6.87 17.00
C GLN A 131 3.52 -5.69 16.12
N ARG A 132 3.15 -4.47 16.51
CA ARG A 132 3.68 -3.27 15.88
C ARG A 132 5.10 -2.99 16.37
N LEU A 133 6.03 -2.84 15.44
CA LEU A 133 7.44 -2.52 15.69
C LEU A 133 7.78 -1.06 15.37
N GLY A 134 6.93 -0.39 14.58
CA GLY A 134 7.20 0.97 14.15
C GLY A 134 6.18 1.53 13.18
N TYR A 135 6.65 2.50 12.40
CA TYR A 135 5.87 3.22 11.40
C TYR A 135 6.63 3.23 10.08
N PHE A 136 5.92 3.42 8.98
CA PHE A 136 6.57 3.69 7.70
C PHE A 136 5.81 4.75 6.91
N SER A 137 6.54 5.35 5.96
CA SER A 137 5.95 6.18 4.92
C SER A 137 6.57 5.88 3.56
N LEU A 138 5.79 5.98 2.50
CA LEU A 138 6.24 6.02 1.12
C LEU A 138 5.78 7.33 0.51
N LYS A 139 6.72 8.14 0.03
CA LYS A 139 6.40 9.38 -0.67
C LYS A 139 6.85 9.30 -2.11
N ARG A 140 5.98 9.66 -3.05
CA ARG A 140 6.35 9.66 -4.46
C ARG A 140 7.44 10.71 -4.70
N VAL A 141 8.52 10.30 -5.35
CA VAL A 141 9.58 11.20 -5.84
C VAL A 141 9.10 11.73 -7.19
N ARG A 142 9.07 13.06 -7.34
CA ARG A 142 8.58 13.74 -8.56
C ARG A 142 9.44 13.43 -9.78
#